data_AF-A0A544UQ41-F1
#
_entry.id   AF-A0A544UQ41-F1
#
_cell.length_a   1.000
_cell.length_b   1.000
_cell.length_c   1.000
_cell.angle_alpha   90.00
_cell.angle_beta   90.00
_cell.angle_gamma   90.00
#
_symmetry.space_group_name_H-M   'P 1'
#
loop_
_entity.id
_entity.type
_entity.pdbx_description
1 polymer ?
#
loop_
_entity_poly.entity_id
_entity_poly.type
_entity_poly.pdbx_seq_one_letter_code
_entity_poly.pdbx_strand_id
1 'polypeptide(L)'
;MGKFRFNSILEKIFSGKLLTEEDRIWAEQVVAFKEATSGQIRAYEIATKPGFDLKQSLFSTIEKLEELLKRCPQEGLNMCPAPNKWSVHQIIGHLADNEVCNSVRVRCILTEDCPNLVGYDSDDWERWFRLDDVWTCFARFKRERMNLLSLLDTLHEEEWNRIGYLDYRGNEQLRVLLGVLAGHDENHINQMKRTIEYVERALDVNITTEKISERGLI
;
A
#
# COMPACT_ATOMS: atom_id res chain seq x y z
N MET A 1 14.25 3.64 24.05
CA MET A 1 14.86 4.08 22.77
C MET A 1 14.46 3.22 21.55
N GLY A 2 13.61 2.19 21.69
CA GLY A 2 13.33 1.21 20.61
C GLY A 2 12.07 1.44 19.75
N LYS A 3 11.01 2.06 20.27
CA LYS A 3 9.69 2.10 19.59
C LYS A 3 9.70 2.77 18.20
N PHE A 4 10.60 3.73 17.97
CA PHE A 4 10.66 4.50 16.71
C PHE A 4 12.00 4.33 15.95
N ARG A 5 12.87 3.39 16.37
CA ARG A 5 14.19 3.21 15.75
C ARG A 5 14.08 2.85 14.26
N PHE A 6 13.05 2.09 13.87
CA PHE A 6 12.84 1.73 12.47
C PHE A 6 12.51 2.94 11.59
N ASN A 7 11.76 3.92 12.12
CA ASN A 7 11.51 5.18 11.40
C ASN A 7 12.81 5.94 11.13
N SER A 8 13.71 6.04 12.12
CA SER A 8 15.03 6.68 11.91
C SER A 8 15.90 5.95 10.88
N ILE A 9 15.74 4.63 10.71
CA ILE A 9 16.42 3.88 9.65
C ILE A 9 15.81 4.20 8.29
N LEU A 10 14.48 4.22 8.18
CA LEU A 10 13.80 4.64 6.95
C LEU A 10 14.18 6.08 6.57
N GLU A 11 14.28 6.99 7.54
CA GLU A 11 14.76 8.36 7.30
C GLU A 11 16.14 8.37 6.65
N LYS A 12 17.10 7.59 7.17
CA LYS A 12 18.44 7.48 6.57
C LYS A 12 18.34 7.00 5.12
N ILE A 13 17.59 5.94 4.86
CA ILE A 13 17.42 5.37 3.51
C ILE A 13 16.83 6.42 2.56
N PHE A 14 15.68 7.00 2.90
CA PHE A 14 14.98 7.95 2.03
C PHE A 14 15.68 9.31 1.93
N SER A 15 16.61 9.64 2.83
CA SER A 15 17.50 10.80 2.72
C SER A 15 18.80 10.51 1.98
N GLY A 16 18.97 9.32 1.41
CA GLY A 16 20.20 8.93 0.70
C GLY A 16 21.42 8.74 1.62
N LYS A 17 21.22 8.62 2.93
CA LYS A 17 22.29 8.32 3.89
C LYS A 17 22.57 6.83 3.91
N LEU A 18 23.84 6.47 3.97
CA LEU A 18 24.25 5.08 4.11
C LEU A 18 23.88 4.55 5.50
N LEU A 19 23.29 3.35 5.53
CA LEU A 19 23.10 2.59 6.76
C LEU A 19 24.42 1.98 7.21
N THR A 20 24.69 2.05 8.52
CA THR A 20 25.78 1.27 9.13
C THR A 20 25.45 -0.22 9.08
N GLU A 21 26.45 -1.07 9.31
CA GLU A 21 26.22 -2.51 9.43
C GLU A 21 25.26 -2.84 10.59
N GLU A 22 25.39 -2.14 11.72
CA GLU A 22 24.48 -2.29 12.85
C GLU A 22 23.04 -1.89 12.50
N ASP A 23 22.85 -0.79 11.76
CA ASP A 23 21.53 -0.37 11.28
C ASP A 23 20.90 -1.45 10.39
N ARG A 24 21.68 -2.04 9.47
CA ARG A 24 21.20 -3.10 8.56
C ARG A 24 20.80 -4.35 9.30
N ILE A 25 21.68 -4.89 10.16
CA ILE A 25 21.40 -6.09 10.95
C ILE A 25 20.14 -5.89 11.81
N TRP A 26 20.01 -4.73 12.45
CA TRP A 26 18.84 -4.44 13.27
C TRP A 26 17.55 -4.32 12.43
N ALA A 27 17.61 -3.65 11.27
CA ALA A 27 16.47 -3.53 10.37
C ALA A 27 16.02 -4.90 9.83
N GLU A 28 16.97 -5.76 9.45
CA GLU A 28 16.69 -7.12 8.99
C GLU A 28 16.02 -7.97 10.07
N GLN A 29 16.40 -7.80 11.35
CA GLN A 29 15.70 -8.44 12.46
C GLN A 29 14.25 -7.95 12.58
N VAL A 30 14.02 -6.64 12.54
CA VAL A 30 12.66 -6.07 12.58
C VAL A 30 11.79 -6.61 11.44
N VAL A 31 12.35 -6.70 10.24
CA VAL A 31 11.66 -7.27 9.07
C VAL A 31 11.36 -8.77 9.28
N ALA A 32 12.36 -9.55 9.72
CA ALA A 32 12.22 -10.99 9.93
C ALA A 32 11.17 -11.33 11.00
N PHE A 33 11.15 -10.57 12.10
CA PHE A 33 10.22 -10.77 13.22
C PHE A 33 8.91 -9.98 13.08
N LYS A 34 8.75 -9.20 12.02
CA LYS A 34 7.56 -8.37 11.73
C LYS A 34 7.19 -7.42 12.87
N GLU A 35 8.20 -6.76 13.44
CA GLU A 35 8.03 -5.84 14.58
C GLU A 35 7.65 -4.40 14.17
N ALA A 36 7.45 -4.18 12.86
CA ALA A 36 6.99 -2.92 12.30
C ALA A 36 5.73 -3.13 11.44
N THR A 37 5.06 -2.05 11.06
CA THR A 37 3.89 -2.14 10.17
C THR A 37 4.29 -2.76 8.82
N SER A 38 3.35 -3.44 8.15
CA SER A 38 3.57 -4.03 6.83
C SER A 38 4.05 -3.00 5.81
N GLY A 39 3.53 -1.77 5.87
CA GLY A 39 3.97 -0.64 5.05
C GLY A 39 5.43 -0.25 5.31
N GLN A 40 5.85 -0.13 6.58
CA GLN A 40 7.25 0.17 6.91
C GLN A 40 8.20 -0.95 6.48
N ILE A 41 7.82 -2.21 6.70
CA ILE A 41 8.62 -3.37 6.28
C ILE A 41 8.81 -3.36 4.76
N ARG A 42 7.72 -3.19 4.00
CA ARG A 42 7.78 -3.15 2.54
C ARG A 42 8.53 -1.93 2.03
N ALA A 43 8.41 -0.78 2.70
CA ALA A 43 9.19 0.41 2.39
C ALA A 43 10.70 0.15 2.49
N TYR A 44 11.14 -0.53 3.54
CA TYR A 44 12.54 -0.97 3.68
C TYR A 44 12.95 -1.90 2.53
N GLU A 45 12.15 -2.92 2.23
CA GLU A 45 12.49 -3.91 1.20
C GLU A 45 12.52 -3.33 -0.22
N ILE A 46 11.67 -2.36 -0.55
CA ILE A 46 11.72 -1.71 -1.87
C ILE A 46 12.85 -0.69 -1.94
N ALA A 47 13.09 0.08 -0.88
CA ALA A 47 14.05 1.18 -0.88
C ALA A 47 15.52 0.71 -0.80
N THR A 48 15.75 -0.53 -0.36
CA THR A 48 17.08 -1.15 -0.35
C THR A 48 17.47 -1.80 -1.69
N LYS A 49 16.56 -1.85 -2.67
CA LYS A 49 16.86 -2.37 -4.00
C LYS A 49 17.65 -1.35 -4.84
N PRO A 50 18.62 -1.79 -5.65
CA PRO A 50 19.32 -0.92 -6.58
C PRO A 50 18.35 -0.20 -7.53
N GLY A 51 18.56 1.11 -7.73
CA GLY A 51 17.75 1.91 -8.66
C GLY A 51 16.34 2.26 -8.16
N PHE A 52 16.07 2.11 -6.85
CA PHE A 52 14.81 2.56 -6.28
C PHE A 52 14.61 4.07 -6.47
N ASP A 53 13.43 4.44 -6.95
CA ASP A 53 12.96 5.82 -7.03
C ASP A 53 11.56 5.90 -6.43
N LEU A 54 11.38 6.80 -5.46
CA LEU A 54 10.15 6.91 -4.69
C LEU A 54 8.96 7.36 -5.54
N LYS A 55 9.14 8.39 -6.38
CA LYS A 55 8.06 8.92 -7.21
C LYS A 55 7.67 7.92 -8.28
N GLN A 56 8.63 7.25 -8.90
CA GLN A 56 8.40 6.18 -9.86
C GLN A 56 7.71 4.99 -9.21
N SER A 57 8.09 4.62 -7.98
CA SER A 57 7.42 3.55 -7.23
C SER A 57 5.94 3.87 -7.04
N LEU A 58 5.63 5.08 -6.54
CA LEU A 58 4.25 5.57 -6.36
C LEU A 58 3.48 5.67 -7.69
N PHE A 59 4.12 6.12 -8.78
CA PHE A 59 3.51 6.21 -10.10
C PHE A 59 3.18 4.83 -10.67
N SER A 60 4.11 3.88 -10.57
CA SER A 60 3.96 2.52 -11.10
C SER A 60 2.82 1.74 -10.46
N THR A 61 2.38 2.12 -9.25
CA THR A 61 1.21 1.53 -8.59
C THR A 61 -0.03 1.63 -9.48
N ILE A 62 -0.23 2.74 -10.19
CA ILE A 62 -1.41 2.96 -11.04
C ILE A 62 -1.50 1.87 -12.11
N GLU A 63 -0.42 1.69 -12.87
CA GLU A 63 -0.37 0.71 -13.97
C GLU A 63 -0.50 -0.71 -13.45
N LYS A 64 0.23 -1.07 -12.40
CA LYS A 64 0.18 -2.41 -11.79
C LYS A 64 -1.22 -2.78 -11.32
N LEU A 65 -1.94 -1.85 -10.67
CA LEU A 65 -3.31 -2.10 -10.22
C LEU A 65 -4.27 -2.22 -11.40
N GLU A 66 -4.11 -1.39 -12.43
CA GLU A 66 -4.94 -1.45 -13.64
C GLU A 66 -4.79 -2.81 -14.36
N GLU A 67 -3.55 -3.29 -14.51
CA GLU A 67 -3.27 -4.60 -15.10
C GLU A 67 -3.87 -5.75 -14.29
N LEU A 68 -3.71 -5.72 -12.96
CA LEU A 68 -4.28 -6.74 -12.09
C LEU A 68 -5.82 -6.72 -12.11
N LEU A 69 -6.44 -5.54 -12.20
CA LEU A 69 -7.89 -5.44 -12.34
C LEU A 69 -8.39 -6.02 -13.65
N LYS A 70 -7.69 -5.73 -14.77
CA LYS A 70 -8.03 -6.31 -16.09
C LYS A 70 -7.85 -7.83 -16.11
N ARG A 71 -6.91 -8.37 -15.32
CA ARG A 71 -6.68 -9.82 -15.21
C ARG A 71 -7.76 -10.52 -14.39
N CYS A 72 -8.33 -9.88 -13.37
CA CYS A 72 -9.30 -10.53 -12.49
C CYS A 72 -10.63 -10.80 -13.22
N PRO A 73 -11.14 -12.05 -13.22
CA PRO A 73 -12.48 -12.34 -13.73
C PRO A 73 -13.55 -11.52 -13.02
N GLN A 74 -14.53 -11.00 -13.78
CA GLN A 74 -15.54 -10.07 -13.28
C GLN A 74 -16.38 -10.69 -12.15
N GLU A 75 -16.77 -11.95 -12.31
CA GLU A 75 -17.49 -12.76 -11.33
C GLU A 75 -16.69 -13.02 -10.05
N GLY A 76 -15.37 -12.88 -10.12
CA GLY A 76 -14.44 -13.13 -9.02
C GLY A 76 -14.02 -11.91 -8.21
N LEU A 77 -14.38 -10.69 -8.65
CA LEU A 77 -13.94 -9.43 -8.02
C LEU A 77 -14.26 -9.34 -6.52
N ASN A 78 -15.36 -10.00 -6.10
CA ASN A 78 -15.86 -10.01 -4.73
C ASN A 78 -15.51 -11.28 -3.95
N MET A 79 -14.78 -12.22 -4.54
CA MET A 79 -14.42 -13.47 -3.86
C MET A 79 -13.29 -13.23 -2.86
N CYS A 80 -13.52 -13.66 -1.62
CA CYS A 80 -12.54 -13.60 -0.55
C CYS A 80 -11.83 -14.96 -0.41
N PRO A 81 -10.47 -15.01 -0.40
CA PRO A 81 -9.74 -16.27 -0.24
C PRO A 81 -9.97 -16.98 1.10
N ALA A 82 -10.40 -16.24 2.13
CA ALA A 82 -10.76 -16.75 3.45
C ALA A 82 -11.64 -15.72 4.19
N PRO A 83 -12.33 -16.08 5.29
CA PRO A 83 -13.27 -15.19 6.01
C PRO A 83 -12.72 -13.84 6.46
N ASN A 84 -11.40 -13.71 6.65
CA ASN A 84 -10.73 -12.47 7.10
C ASN A 84 -9.70 -11.98 6.06
N LYS A 85 -9.96 -12.23 4.77
CA LYS A 85 -9.09 -11.80 3.67
C LYS A 85 -9.91 -11.01 2.68
N TRP A 86 -9.37 -9.87 2.28
CA TRP A 86 -10.03 -8.99 1.32
C TRP A 86 -10.05 -9.57 -0.09
N SER A 87 -11.19 -9.36 -0.74
CA SER A 87 -11.38 -9.50 -2.18
C SER A 87 -10.61 -8.44 -2.98
N VAL A 88 -10.55 -8.59 -4.30
CA VAL A 88 -9.93 -7.60 -5.19
C VAL A 88 -10.63 -6.25 -5.07
N HIS A 89 -11.96 -6.23 -5.03
CA HIS A 89 -12.75 -5.01 -4.87
C HIS A 89 -12.40 -4.29 -3.56
N GLN A 90 -12.38 -5.02 -2.44
CA GLN A 90 -12.04 -4.44 -1.13
C GLN A 90 -10.63 -3.85 -1.08
N ILE A 91 -9.65 -4.50 -1.72
CA ILE A 91 -8.27 -3.98 -1.80
C ILE A 91 -8.23 -2.64 -2.55
N ILE A 92 -8.91 -2.53 -3.69
CA ILE A 92 -8.93 -1.28 -4.47
C ILE A 92 -9.68 -0.17 -3.73
N GLY A 93 -10.81 -0.49 -3.08
CA GLY A 93 -11.55 0.46 -2.23
C GLY A 93 -10.68 1.00 -1.09
N HIS A 94 -10.00 0.11 -0.37
CA HIS A 94 -9.05 0.48 0.68
C HIS A 94 -7.94 1.40 0.19
N LEU A 95 -7.31 1.07 -0.95
CA LEU A 95 -6.27 1.91 -1.53
C LEU A 95 -6.79 3.30 -1.90
N ALA A 96 -8.01 3.40 -2.44
CA ALA A 96 -8.63 4.69 -2.76
C ALA A 96 -8.85 5.56 -1.51
N ASP A 97 -9.36 4.99 -0.42
CA ASP A 97 -9.59 5.72 0.82
C ASP A 97 -8.26 6.07 1.54
N ASN A 98 -7.28 5.16 1.50
CA ASN A 98 -5.93 5.41 2.03
C ASN A 98 -5.24 6.58 1.31
N GLU A 99 -5.44 6.73 -0.01
CA GLU A 99 -4.87 7.83 -0.79
C GLU A 99 -5.44 9.20 -0.37
N VAL A 100 -6.73 9.27 -0.06
CA VAL A 100 -7.38 10.49 0.46
C VAL A 100 -6.79 10.87 1.81
N CYS A 101 -6.67 9.91 2.73
CA CYS A 101 -6.08 10.14 4.06
C CYS A 101 -4.64 10.66 3.95
N ASN A 102 -3.81 10.04 3.10
CA ASN A 102 -2.44 10.48 2.93
C ASN A 102 -2.34 11.83 2.21
N SER A 103 -3.23 12.14 1.27
CA SER A 103 -3.30 13.47 0.63
C SER A 103 -3.53 14.59 1.65
N VAL A 104 -4.39 14.36 2.64
CA VAL A 104 -4.59 15.31 3.75
C VAL A 104 -3.34 15.41 4.62
N ARG A 105 -2.75 14.27 5.02
CA ARG A 105 -1.53 14.25 5.86
C ARG A 105 -0.37 14.98 5.22
N VAL A 106 -0.13 14.76 3.93
CA VAL A 106 0.92 15.44 3.16
C VAL A 106 0.72 16.95 3.22
N ARG A 107 -0.50 17.44 2.98
CA ARG A 107 -0.81 18.87 3.03
C ARG A 107 -0.60 19.45 4.43
N CYS A 108 -1.08 18.77 5.48
CA CYS A 108 -0.82 19.20 6.86
C CYS A 108 0.69 19.30 7.15
N ILE A 109 1.48 18.28 6.79
CA ILE A 109 2.94 18.32 6.98
C ILE A 109 3.55 19.53 6.27
N LEU A 110 3.11 19.84 5.05
CA LEU A 110 3.64 20.95 4.26
C LEU A 110 3.24 22.33 4.80
N THR A 111 2.09 22.46 5.46
CA THR A 111 1.53 23.76 5.88
C THR A 111 1.62 24.05 7.37
N GLU A 112 1.83 23.05 8.21
CA GLU A 112 1.82 23.16 9.67
C GLU A 112 3.17 22.75 10.28
N ASP A 113 3.49 23.28 11.45
CA ASP A 113 4.71 22.90 12.18
C ASP A 113 4.46 21.64 13.01
N CYS A 114 5.04 20.51 12.58
CA CYS A 114 4.94 19.20 13.22
C CYS A 114 3.49 18.81 13.61
N PRO A 115 2.53 18.75 12.65
CA PRO A 115 1.14 18.47 12.96
C PRO A 115 0.96 17.06 13.53
N ASN A 116 0.01 16.92 14.44
CA ASN A 116 -0.46 15.61 14.89
C ASN A 116 -1.41 15.02 13.82
N LEU A 117 -0.95 13.98 13.15
CA LEU A 117 -1.65 13.34 12.05
C LEU A 117 -2.61 12.28 12.60
N VAL A 118 -3.86 12.37 12.17
CA VAL A 118 -4.90 11.43 12.58
C VAL A 118 -4.57 10.02 12.07
N GLY A 119 -4.41 9.08 13.00
CA GLY A 119 -4.41 7.64 12.73
C GLY A 119 -5.82 7.12 12.47
N TYR A 120 -5.92 5.99 11.78
CA TYR A 120 -7.20 5.31 11.57
C TYR A 120 -6.96 3.81 11.46
N ASP A 121 -7.98 3.03 11.82
CA ASP A 121 -8.01 1.59 11.58
C ASP A 121 -8.70 1.35 10.24
N SER A 122 -7.99 0.75 9.28
CA SER A 122 -8.55 0.41 7.98
C SER A 122 -9.55 -0.73 8.06
N ASP A 123 -9.43 -1.63 9.03
CA ASP A 123 -10.31 -2.78 9.16
C ASP A 123 -11.72 -2.31 9.58
N ASP A 124 -11.81 -1.27 10.39
CA ASP A 124 -13.07 -0.59 10.73
C ASP A 124 -13.77 -0.01 9.50
N TRP A 125 -13.01 0.24 8.42
CA TRP A 125 -13.53 0.84 7.19
C TRP A 125 -13.98 -0.17 6.15
N GLU A 126 -13.79 -1.48 6.40
CA GLU A 126 -14.03 -2.54 5.43
C GLU A 126 -15.45 -2.50 4.83
N ARG A 127 -16.44 -2.10 5.62
CA ARG A 127 -17.84 -1.98 5.17
C ARG A 127 -18.03 -0.97 4.04
N TRP A 128 -17.15 0.02 3.91
CA TRP A 128 -17.25 1.10 2.93
C TRP A 128 -16.33 0.92 1.71
N PHE A 129 -15.45 -0.09 1.70
CA PHE A 129 -14.57 -0.33 0.54
C PHE A 129 -15.34 -0.69 -0.74
N ARG A 130 -16.63 -1.00 -0.65
CA ARG A 130 -17.53 -1.33 -1.76
C ARG A 130 -18.65 -0.30 -1.95
N LEU A 131 -18.43 0.95 -1.55
CA LEU A 131 -19.39 2.04 -1.78
C LEU A 131 -19.68 2.25 -3.27
N ASP A 132 -18.65 2.13 -4.11
CA ASP A 132 -18.74 2.24 -5.57
C ASP A 132 -18.32 0.91 -6.23
N ASP A 133 -18.55 0.78 -7.53
CA ASP A 133 -17.96 -0.32 -8.31
C ASP A 133 -16.43 -0.22 -8.34
N VAL A 134 -15.77 -1.36 -8.58
CA VAL A 134 -14.30 -1.45 -8.48
C VAL A 134 -13.55 -0.49 -9.41
N TRP A 135 -14.11 -0.21 -10.60
CA TRP A 135 -13.48 0.67 -11.58
C TRP A 135 -13.63 2.14 -11.17
N THR A 136 -14.76 2.50 -10.56
CA THR A 136 -14.94 3.81 -9.92
C THR A 136 -13.98 3.99 -8.74
N CYS A 137 -13.82 2.99 -7.87
CA CYS A 137 -12.81 3.02 -6.80
C CYS A 137 -11.39 3.22 -7.36
N PHE A 138 -11.03 2.46 -8.42
CA PHE A 138 -9.74 2.61 -9.08
C PHE A 138 -9.56 4.00 -9.71
N ALA A 139 -10.59 4.55 -10.35
CA ALA A 139 -10.53 5.89 -10.94
C ALA A 139 -10.30 6.98 -9.87
N ARG A 140 -10.92 6.84 -8.69
CA ARG A 140 -10.67 7.71 -7.52
C ARG A 140 -9.22 7.60 -7.06
N PHE A 141 -8.73 6.38 -6.80
CA PHE A 141 -7.32 6.14 -6.44
C PHE A 141 -6.36 6.79 -7.46
N LYS A 142 -6.56 6.52 -8.76
CA LYS A 142 -5.73 7.05 -9.84
C LYS A 142 -5.73 8.57 -9.87
N ARG A 143 -6.89 9.21 -9.68
CA ARG A 143 -6.98 10.67 -9.64
C ARG A 143 -6.18 11.24 -8.47
N GLU A 144 -6.38 10.70 -7.27
CA GLU A 144 -5.70 11.22 -6.08
C GLU A 144 -4.18 10.96 -6.13
N ARG A 145 -3.75 9.80 -6.62
CA ARG A 145 -2.32 9.52 -6.82
C ARG A 145 -1.67 10.48 -7.81
N MET A 146 -2.35 10.81 -8.91
CA MET A 146 -1.85 11.80 -9.88
C MET A 146 -1.79 13.21 -9.28
N ASN A 147 -2.75 13.58 -8.44
CA ASN A 147 -2.73 14.85 -7.71
C ASN A 147 -1.56 14.91 -6.73
N LEU A 148 -1.33 13.82 -5.97
CA LEU A 148 -0.20 13.70 -5.05
C LEU A 148 1.12 13.85 -5.82
N LEU A 149 1.34 13.08 -6.89
CA LEU A 149 2.57 13.15 -7.68
C LEU A 149 2.81 14.55 -8.25
N SER A 150 1.77 15.21 -8.75
CA SER A 150 1.87 16.59 -9.24
C SER A 150 2.27 17.58 -8.13
N LEU A 151 1.77 17.39 -6.90
CA LEU A 151 2.21 18.16 -5.73
C LEU A 151 3.67 17.86 -5.37
N LEU A 152 4.10 16.60 -5.42
CA LEU A 152 5.49 16.22 -5.11
C LEU A 152 6.49 16.83 -6.10
N ASP A 153 6.09 17.05 -7.35
CA ASP A 153 6.91 17.71 -8.37
C ASP A 153 7.14 19.20 -8.12
N THR A 154 6.33 19.84 -7.26
CA THR A 154 6.52 21.26 -6.90
C THR A 154 7.40 21.47 -5.68
N LEU A 155 7.77 20.41 -4.94
CA LEU A 155 8.45 20.54 -3.66
C LEU A 155 9.96 20.77 -3.81
N HIS A 156 10.48 21.69 -3.00
CA HIS A 156 11.91 21.88 -2.76
C HIS A 156 12.45 20.85 -1.75
N GLU A 157 13.76 20.55 -1.79
CA GLU A 157 14.39 19.52 -0.94
C GLU A 157 14.14 19.73 0.56
N GLU A 158 14.04 20.97 1.03
CA GLU A 158 13.77 21.29 2.43
C GLU A 158 12.36 20.84 2.87
N GLU A 159 11.37 20.88 1.97
CA GLU A 159 10.00 20.48 2.25
C GLU A 159 9.86 18.97 2.46
N TRP A 160 10.72 18.17 1.81
CA TRP A 160 10.80 16.72 2.03
C TRP A 160 11.26 16.34 3.44
N ASN A 161 11.89 17.28 4.16
CA ASN A 161 12.35 17.10 5.55
C ASN A 161 11.33 17.56 6.59
N ARG A 162 10.19 18.13 6.17
CA ARG A 162 9.11 18.50 7.10
C ARG A 162 8.56 17.27 7.77
N ILE A 163 8.17 17.43 9.04
CA ILE A 163 7.81 16.34 9.95
C ILE A 163 6.33 16.43 10.27
N GLY A 164 5.66 15.28 10.34
CA GLY A 164 4.40 15.12 11.07
C GLY A 164 4.56 14.09 12.19
N TYR A 165 3.64 14.09 13.14
CA TYR A 165 3.62 13.13 14.24
C TYR A 165 2.46 12.15 14.07
N LEU A 166 2.74 10.85 14.15
CA LEU A 166 1.74 9.79 14.27
C LEU A 166 1.89 9.12 15.64
N ASP A 167 0.81 8.91 16.38
CA ASP A 167 0.82 8.28 17.70
C ASP A 167 1.46 6.86 17.71
N TYR A 168 1.25 6.08 16.64
CA TYR A 168 1.79 4.72 16.49
C TYR A 168 3.17 4.65 15.83
N ARG A 169 3.65 5.71 15.14
CA ARG A 169 4.96 5.73 14.45
C ARG A 169 5.93 6.84 14.89
N GLY A 170 5.48 7.75 15.75
CA GLY A 170 6.25 8.89 16.23
C GLY A 170 6.40 9.98 15.18
N ASN A 171 7.44 10.80 15.33
CA ASN A 171 7.83 11.78 14.32
C ASN A 171 8.22 11.06 13.02
N GLU A 172 7.74 11.58 11.91
CA GLU A 172 7.97 11.04 10.59
C GLU A 172 8.13 12.16 9.56
N GLN A 173 9.28 12.15 8.86
CA GLN A 173 9.49 13.07 7.73
C GLN A 173 8.56 12.73 6.58
N LEU A 174 8.20 13.73 5.77
CA LEU A 174 7.38 13.57 4.56
C LEU A 174 7.91 12.46 3.64
N ARG A 175 9.24 12.40 3.43
CA ARG A 175 9.87 11.34 2.63
C ARG A 175 9.60 9.92 3.17
N VAL A 176 9.55 9.75 4.49
CA VAL A 176 9.28 8.46 5.12
C VAL A 176 7.80 8.12 5.03
N LEU A 177 6.91 9.09 5.26
CA LEU A 177 5.47 8.89 5.06
C LEU A 177 5.16 8.37 3.65
N LEU A 178 5.74 9.01 2.63
CA LEU A 178 5.59 8.62 1.23
C LEU A 178 6.26 7.28 0.91
N GLY A 179 7.42 7.01 1.51
CA GLY A 179 8.09 5.71 1.42
C GLY A 179 7.24 4.57 1.98
N VAL A 180 6.58 4.81 3.12
CA VAL A 180 5.65 3.86 3.74
C VAL A 180 4.37 3.70 2.92
N LEU A 181 3.87 4.77 2.28
CA LEU A 181 2.77 4.68 1.31
C LEU A 181 3.16 3.78 0.13
N ALA A 182 4.34 3.95 -0.45
CA ALA A 182 4.83 3.09 -1.54
C ALA A 182 5.00 1.62 -1.08
N GLY A 183 5.50 1.38 0.13
CA GLY A 183 5.57 0.05 0.73
C GLY A 183 4.19 -0.57 0.97
N HIS A 184 3.24 0.23 1.43
CA HIS A 184 1.85 -0.18 1.63
C HIS A 184 1.17 -0.59 0.31
N ASP A 185 1.38 0.17 -0.77
CA ASP A 185 0.90 -0.20 -2.10
C ASP A 185 1.46 -1.55 -2.55
N GLU A 186 2.78 -1.74 -2.42
CA GLU A 186 3.44 -3.00 -2.81
C GLU A 186 2.92 -4.18 -1.98
N ASN A 187 2.60 -3.98 -0.71
CA ASN A 187 1.95 -4.99 0.12
C ASN A 187 0.60 -5.42 -0.47
N HIS A 188 -0.25 -4.46 -0.84
CA HIS A 188 -1.59 -4.72 -1.37
C HIS A 188 -1.58 -5.23 -2.82
N ILE A 189 -0.64 -4.80 -3.66
CA ILE A 189 -0.40 -5.40 -4.98
C ILE A 189 -0.09 -6.90 -4.82
N ASN A 190 0.78 -7.25 -3.88
CA ASN A 190 1.10 -8.66 -3.63
C ASN A 190 -0.07 -9.44 -3.03
N GLN A 191 -0.91 -8.80 -2.22
CA GLN A 191 -2.18 -9.40 -1.76
C GLN A 191 -3.13 -9.65 -2.93
N MET A 192 -3.33 -8.66 -3.79
CA MET A 192 -4.22 -8.71 -4.95
C MET A 192 -3.79 -9.82 -5.92
N LYS A 193 -2.48 -9.97 -6.19
CA LYS A 193 -1.94 -11.09 -6.99
C LYS A 193 -2.37 -12.46 -6.45
N ARG A 194 -2.18 -12.69 -5.14
CA ARG A 194 -2.58 -13.96 -4.49
C ARG A 194 -4.09 -14.17 -4.51
N THR A 195 -4.86 -13.11 -4.34
CA THR A 195 -6.33 -13.17 -4.41
C THR A 195 -6.79 -13.53 -5.82
N ILE A 196 -6.20 -12.93 -6.86
CA ILE A 196 -6.51 -13.26 -8.27
C ILE A 196 -6.16 -14.72 -8.58
N GLU A 197 -5.01 -15.21 -8.17
CA GLU A 197 -4.63 -16.62 -8.35
C GLU A 197 -5.60 -17.58 -7.65
N TYR A 198 -6.16 -17.19 -6.50
CA TYR A 198 -7.22 -17.95 -5.83
C TYR A 198 -8.51 -17.95 -6.66
N VAL A 199 -8.93 -16.78 -7.15
CA VAL A 199 -10.12 -16.61 -7.99
C VAL A 199 -10.04 -17.48 -9.24
N GLU A 200 -8.93 -17.40 -9.97
CA GLU A 200 -8.68 -18.18 -11.19
C GLU A 200 -8.86 -19.69 -10.92
N ARG A 201 -8.22 -20.21 -9.85
CA ARG A 201 -8.38 -21.62 -9.46
C ARG A 201 -9.80 -21.99 -9.05
N ALA A 202 -10.50 -21.12 -8.32
CA ALA A 202 -11.84 -21.40 -7.82
C ALA A 202 -12.86 -21.48 -8.97
N LEU A 203 -12.74 -20.58 -9.96
CA LEU A 203 -13.62 -20.56 -11.13
C LEU A 203 -13.35 -21.73 -12.09
N ASP A 204 -12.08 -22.11 -12.29
CA ASP A 204 -11.72 -23.30 -13.09
C ASP A 204 -12.31 -24.60 -12.52
N VAL A 205 -12.33 -24.74 -11.18
CA VAL A 205 -12.95 -25.89 -10.50
C VAL A 205 -14.45 -25.91 -10.74
N ASN A 206 -15.13 -24.77 -10.62
CA ASN A 206 -16.57 -24.68 -10.83
C ASN A 206 -16.97 -25.08 -12.25
N ILE A 207 -16.25 -24.59 -13.27
CA ILE A 207 -16.47 -24.96 -14.68
C ILE A 207 -16.28 -26.48 -14.89
N THR A 208 -15.31 -27.07 -14.20
CA THR A 208 -15.05 -28.52 -14.29
C THR A 208 -16.15 -29.34 -13.63
N THR A 209 -16.63 -28.92 -12.46
CA THR A 209 -17.71 -29.60 -11.73
C THR A 209 -19.05 -29.51 -12.48
N GLU A 210 -19.38 -28.35 -13.06
CA GLU A 210 -20.58 -28.19 -13.89
C GLU A 210 -20.56 -29.14 -15.11
N LYS A 211 -19.43 -29.20 -15.85
CA LYS A 211 -19.27 -30.11 -17.00
C LYS A 211 -19.38 -31.59 -16.65
N ILE A 212 -18.98 -31.99 -15.43
CA ILE A 212 -19.14 -33.38 -14.96
C ILE A 212 -20.60 -33.66 -14.61
N SER A 213 -21.29 -32.71 -13.97
CA SER A 213 -22.71 -32.85 -13.61
C SER A 213 -23.63 -32.93 -14.84
N GLU A 214 -23.34 -32.18 -15.91
CA GLU A 214 -24.08 -32.24 -17.18
C GLU A 214 -23.86 -33.56 -17.94
N ARG A 215 -22.70 -34.21 -17.76
CA ARG A 215 -22.38 -35.50 -18.40
C ARG A 215 -22.86 -36.72 -17.62
N GLY A 216 -23.27 -36.55 -16.35
CA GLY A 216 -23.76 -37.61 -15.47
C GLY A 216 -25.28 -37.80 -15.46
N LEU A 217 -26.02 -37.11 -16.33
CA LEU A 217 -27.48 -37.18 -16.49
C LEU A 217 -27.93 -37.96 -17.74
N ILE A 218 -27.13 -38.91 -18.24
CA ILE A 218 -27.51 -39.84 -19.32
C ILE A 218 -27.48 -41.27 -18.80
#